data_AF-A0A524FQL5-F1
#
_entry.id   AF-A0A524FQL5-F1
#
_cell.length_a   1.000
_cell.length_b   1.000
_cell.length_c   1.000
_cell.angle_alpha   90.00
_cell.angle_beta   90.00
_cell.angle_gamma   90.00
#
_symmetry.space_group_name_H-M   'P 1'
#
loop_
_entity.id
_entity.type
_entity.pdbx_description
1 polymer ?
#
loop_
_entity_poly.entity_id
_entity_poly.type
_entity_poly.pdbx_seq_one_letter_code
_entity_poly.pdbx_strand_id
1 'polypeptide(L)'
;MAAEAEVDLESPPLFDYLRQAIPMDELLDYASPKRIRSIDFVKGFAIIMIMMAHISEAWLDRDWVFVYAILFCGLDILGPSLFVFLSALSVIFSIKNKEGILPKKVIRNRVFSRGCTIMFIGVIMNLLGLNQAVYRPPFPLVLWGWNILMFLGFSQIASYYALKLKKTYRAIIGVIIILVTPGLREFLFIYKDANMLIWILHFFITSPAPQLTLFPWLSICFISTIFGEYLYASMIKGTKQDYTVLFRIFLIWGIILVAIGVSIGLQLRNFDNMDVTEYVHLNLLAIMNQQDYYHFKGIPEFLIRGTAGNMFYNLGAGLLIIAISFYFIDLKNGDNKFIRMLIYYGKISLSLFLIHLMFAALFVRQLNIIVCLIALFAFCGFMGFFMYIWNSYAKGIGSPEWIMVQFSRVGAKTGQQFKRELRKTELMIRSFTHMIAIRRKTKLEKMEDFLEEEKKKRLKKIQKKERKRKIKAVHKQMGFEEGKEAD
;
A
#
# COMPACT_ATOMS: atom_id res chain seq x y z
N MET A 1 22.03 -23.03 -33.60
CA MET A 1 20.57 -23.17 -33.42
C MET A 1 20.32 -23.44 -31.96
N ALA A 2 19.91 -22.42 -31.20
CA ALA A 2 19.51 -22.59 -29.81
C ALA A 2 18.05 -23.04 -29.79
N ALA A 3 17.77 -24.16 -29.12
CA ALA A 3 16.42 -24.68 -28.97
C ALA A 3 15.56 -23.67 -28.19
N GLU A 4 14.42 -23.31 -28.76
CA GLU A 4 13.37 -22.57 -28.05
C GLU A 4 12.85 -23.47 -26.93
N ALA A 5 13.07 -23.05 -25.68
CA ALA A 5 12.48 -23.70 -24.53
C ALA A 5 10.96 -23.43 -24.56
N GLU A 6 10.17 -24.48 -24.77
CA GLU A 6 8.72 -24.42 -24.58
C GLU A 6 8.42 -23.96 -23.15
N VAL A 7 7.72 -22.82 -23.05
CA VAL A 7 7.21 -22.31 -21.79
C VAL A 7 6.07 -23.22 -21.38
N ASP A 8 6.27 -23.98 -20.30
CA ASP A 8 5.22 -24.81 -19.69
C ASP A 8 4.08 -23.90 -19.21
N LEU A 9 2.94 -23.96 -19.91
CA LEU A 9 1.77 -23.09 -19.69
C LEU A 9 0.79 -23.67 -18.67
N GLU A 10 1.04 -24.86 -18.12
CA GLU A 10 0.17 -25.45 -17.12
C GLU A 10 0.64 -25.05 -15.72
N SER A 11 -0.03 -24.05 -15.16
CA SER A 11 0.17 -23.68 -13.76
C SER A 11 -0.17 -24.89 -12.88
N PRO A 12 0.77 -25.38 -12.04
CA PRO A 12 0.51 -26.52 -11.18
C PRO A 12 -0.67 -26.24 -10.23
N PRO A 13 -1.42 -27.27 -9.80
CA PRO A 13 -2.61 -27.10 -8.99
C PRO A 13 -2.29 -26.29 -7.71
N LEU A 14 -3.10 -25.26 -7.44
CA LEU A 14 -2.95 -24.25 -6.38
C LEU A 14 -2.63 -24.81 -4.96
N PHE A 15 -2.87 -26.09 -4.73
CA PHE A 15 -2.62 -26.77 -3.45
C PHE A 15 -1.15 -27.17 -3.24
N ASP A 16 -0.41 -27.53 -4.30
CA ASP A 16 1.02 -27.84 -4.20
C ASP A 16 1.86 -26.57 -4.00
N TYR A 17 1.39 -25.45 -4.57
CA TYR A 17 1.90 -24.10 -4.38
C TYR A 17 1.87 -23.60 -2.91
N LEU A 18 1.01 -24.17 -2.07
CA LEU A 18 0.82 -23.74 -0.67
C LEU A 18 1.55 -24.62 0.35
N ARG A 19 2.09 -25.78 -0.08
CA ARG A 19 2.82 -26.72 0.78
C ARG A 19 4.33 -26.63 0.63
N GLN A 20 4.83 -26.18 -0.51
CA GLN A 20 6.26 -25.95 -0.68
C GLN A 20 6.68 -24.73 0.14
N ALA A 21 7.79 -24.86 0.87
CA ALA A 21 8.49 -23.72 1.43
C ALA A 21 8.94 -22.88 0.23
N ILE A 22 8.14 -21.88 -0.12
CA ILE A 22 8.43 -20.92 -1.20
C ILE A 22 9.90 -20.49 -1.01
N PRO A 23 10.82 -20.84 -1.93
CA PRO A 23 12.21 -20.42 -1.81
C PRO A 23 12.22 -18.90 -1.66
N MET A 24 13.14 -18.35 -0.85
CA MET A 24 13.11 -16.91 -0.52
C MET A 24 13.17 -16.01 -1.77
N ASP A 25 13.70 -16.55 -2.87
CA ASP A 25 13.73 -15.95 -4.19
C ASP A 25 12.31 -15.79 -4.80
N GLU A 26 11.39 -16.72 -4.52
CA GLU A 26 9.96 -16.57 -4.83
C GLU A 26 9.22 -15.68 -3.82
N LEU A 27 9.73 -15.45 -2.60
CA LEU A 27 9.20 -14.39 -1.71
C LEU A 27 9.61 -12.99 -2.20
N LEU A 28 10.74 -12.88 -2.89
CA LEU A 28 11.14 -11.69 -3.62
C LEU A 28 10.27 -11.48 -4.88
N ASP A 29 9.85 -12.57 -5.55
CA ASP A 29 8.99 -12.53 -6.75
C ASP A 29 7.47 -12.43 -6.48
N TYR A 30 6.92 -13.07 -5.45
CA TYR A 30 5.50 -12.89 -5.05
C TYR A 30 5.19 -11.46 -4.59
N ALA A 31 6.22 -10.67 -4.28
CA ALA A 31 6.16 -9.27 -3.90
C ALA A 31 6.57 -8.30 -5.03
N SER A 32 6.94 -8.81 -6.21
CA SER A 32 7.53 -8.04 -7.30
C SER A 32 6.79 -8.25 -8.63
N PRO A 33 5.66 -7.57 -8.85
CA PRO A 33 5.20 -7.39 -10.23
C PRO A 33 6.31 -6.70 -11.01
N LYS A 34 6.67 -7.19 -12.21
CA LYS A 34 7.67 -6.61 -13.15
C LYS A 34 8.25 -5.29 -12.61
N ARG A 35 9.25 -5.34 -11.71
CA ARG A 35 9.71 -4.10 -11.05
C ARG A 35 10.33 -3.18 -12.08
N ILE A 36 9.94 -1.91 -12.04
CA ILE A 36 10.53 -0.91 -12.92
C ILE A 36 11.91 -0.54 -12.39
N ARG A 37 12.93 -0.69 -13.22
CA ARG A 37 14.32 -0.44 -12.83
C ARG A 37 14.53 1.02 -12.42
N SER A 38 13.92 1.99 -13.11
CA SER A 38 14.02 3.39 -12.69
C SER A 38 13.38 3.68 -11.34
N ILE A 39 12.24 3.07 -10.99
CA ILE A 39 11.60 3.31 -9.69
C ILE A 39 12.48 2.78 -8.56
N ASP A 40 13.04 1.58 -8.71
CA ASP A 40 14.00 1.04 -7.74
C ASP A 40 15.27 1.90 -7.68
N PHE A 41 15.78 2.37 -8.82
CA PHE A 41 16.93 3.29 -8.86
C PHE A 41 16.66 4.58 -8.08
N VAL A 42 15.52 5.25 -8.32
CA VAL A 42 15.18 6.51 -7.64
C VAL A 42 14.96 6.28 -6.15
N LYS A 43 14.34 5.15 -5.75
CA LYS A 43 14.23 4.78 -4.33
C LYS A 43 15.60 4.57 -3.69
N GLY A 44 16.52 3.93 -4.40
CA GLY A 44 17.91 3.72 -3.98
C GLY A 44 18.67 5.01 -3.78
N PHE A 45 18.49 5.94 -4.72
CA PHE A 45 19.06 7.29 -4.61
C PHE A 45 18.48 8.02 -3.40
N ALA A 46 17.16 8.01 -3.23
CA ALA A 46 16.50 8.68 -2.11
C ALA A 46 16.92 8.14 -0.74
N ILE A 47 17.07 6.81 -0.59
CA ILE A 47 17.51 6.25 0.69
C ILE A 47 18.96 6.61 1.02
N ILE A 48 19.84 6.72 0.02
CA ILE A 48 21.21 7.21 0.25
C ILE A 48 21.19 8.66 0.73
N MET A 49 20.39 9.52 0.10
CA MET A 49 20.24 10.92 0.53
C MET A 49 19.70 11.02 1.96
N ILE A 50 18.73 10.17 2.34
CA ILE A 50 18.21 10.12 3.72
C ILE A 50 19.29 9.71 4.71
N MET A 51 20.04 8.63 4.41
CA MET A 51 21.14 8.18 5.27
C MET A 51 22.18 9.28 5.44
N MET A 52 22.59 9.93 4.34
CA MET A 52 23.55 11.02 4.42
C MET A 52 23.03 12.18 5.25
N ALA A 53 21.76 12.57 5.11
CA ALA A 53 21.17 13.65 5.89
C ALA A 53 21.18 13.33 7.40
N HIS A 54 20.66 12.18 7.82
CA HIS A 54 20.62 11.80 9.24
C HIS A 54 22.02 11.66 9.85
N ILE A 55 22.96 11.07 9.11
CA ILE A 55 24.33 10.90 9.60
C ILE A 55 25.08 12.23 9.64
N SER A 56 24.88 13.11 8.65
CA SER A 56 25.45 14.47 8.68
C SER A 56 24.91 15.26 9.86
N GLU A 57 23.59 15.19 10.10
CA GLU A 57 22.95 15.85 11.24
C GLU A 57 23.56 15.38 12.56
N ALA A 58 23.83 14.08 12.71
CA ALA A 58 24.35 13.51 13.94
C ALA A 58 25.86 13.73 14.12
N TRP A 59 26.65 13.55 13.06
CA TRP A 59 28.12 13.44 13.17
C TRP A 59 28.86 14.76 13.00
N LEU A 60 28.31 15.72 12.24
CA LEU A 60 28.95 17.03 12.06
C LEU A 60 29.06 17.75 13.40
N ASP A 61 30.25 18.27 13.67
CA ASP A 61 30.51 19.15 14.81
C ASP A 61 29.67 20.44 14.74
N ARG A 62 29.77 21.25 15.81
CA ARG A 62 28.97 22.48 15.94
C ARG A 62 29.41 23.57 14.97
N ASP A 63 30.66 23.55 14.51
CA ASP A 63 31.20 24.58 13.64
C ASP A 63 30.73 24.38 12.19
N TRP A 64 30.48 23.13 11.79
CA TRP A 64 30.11 22.76 10.41
C TRP A 64 28.65 22.34 10.23
N VAL A 65 27.85 22.24 11.30
CA VAL A 65 26.44 21.82 11.22
C VAL A 65 25.57 22.76 10.35
N PHE A 66 25.96 24.04 10.20
CA PHE A 66 25.27 24.98 9.31
C PHE A 66 25.27 24.50 7.85
N VAL A 67 26.33 23.81 7.39
CA VAL A 67 26.41 23.27 6.02
C VAL A 67 25.36 22.18 5.81
N TYR A 68 25.14 21.33 6.80
CA TYR A 68 24.03 20.37 6.78
C TYR A 68 22.70 21.10 6.60
N ALA A 69 22.45 22.18 7.36
CA ALA A 69 21.19 22.90 7.27
C ALA A 69 20.96 23.55 5.89
N ILE A 70 22.00 24.15 5.29
CA ILE A 70 21.94 24.71 3.92
C ILE A 70 21.62 23.61 2.92
N LEU A 71 22.39 22.52 2.93
CA LEU A 71 22.23 21.42 1.98
C LEU A 71 20.88 20.72 2.15
N PHE A 72 20.47 20.46 3.39
CA PHE A 72 19.21 19.78 3.67
C PHE A 72 18.01 20.62 3.26
N CYS A 73 18.04 21.94 3.48
CA CYS A 73 17.00 22.86 3.00
C CYS A 73 16.83 22.81 1.47
N GLY A 74 17.94 22.79 0.71
CA GLY A 74 17.89 22.73 -0.75
C GLY A 74 17.64 21.34 -1.34
N LEU A 75 18.12 20.29 -0.68
CA LEU A 75 18.13 18.91 -1.20
C LEU A 75 17.07 18.00 -0.56
N ASP A 76 16.20 18.53 0.31
CA ASP A 76 15.15 17.75 0.97
C ASP A 76 14.28 16.95 -0.01
N ILE A 77 14.03 17.54 -1.18
CA ILE A 77 13.30 16.89 -2.27
C ILE A 77 13.93 15.57 -2.70
N LEU A 78 15.24 15.41 -2.61
CA LEU A 78 15.92 14.19 -3.05
C LEU A 78 15.82 13.04 -2.05
N GLY A 79 15.48 13.32 -0.78
CA GLY A 79 15.48 12.35 0.29
C GLY A 79 14.07 11.94 0.75
N PRO A 80 13.61 12.37 1.94
CA PRO A 80 12.33 11.93 2.52
C PRO A 80 11.13 12.16 1.60
N SER A 81 11.05 13.34 0.97
CA SER A 81 9.93 13.76 0.13
C SER A 81 9.73 12.83 -1.07
N LEU A 82 10.82 12.55 -1.80
CA LEU A 82 10.83 11.62 -2.92
C LEU A 82 10.57 10.17 -2.47
N PHE A 83 11.14 9.76 -1.34
CA PHE A 83 10.93 8.42 -0.80
C PHE A 83 9.46 8.15 -0.46
N VAL A 84 8.80 9.12 0.17
CA VAL A 84 7.38 9.07 0.48
C VAL A 84 6.52 9.01 -0.78
N PHE A 85 6.82 9.85 -1.78
CA PHE A 85 6.13 9.85 -3.06
C PHE A 85 6.20 8.48 -3.76
N LEU A 86 7.39 7.89 -3.84
CA LEU A 86 7.64 6.58 -4.45
C LEU A 86 6.97 5.44 -3.70
N SER A 87 6.85 5.55 -2.38
CA SER A 87 6.13 4.57 -1.58
C SER A 87 4.65 4.56 -1.93
N ALA A 88 4.00 5.72 -1.94
CA ALA A 88 2.59 5.85 -2.30
C ALA A 88 2.31 5.34 -3.73
N LEU A 89 3.17 5.70 -4.68
CA LEU A 89 3.13 5.21 -6.06
C LEU A 89 3.23 3.67 -6.11
N SER A 90 4.12 3.06 -5.31
CA SER A 90 4.34 1.61 -5.34
C SER A 90 3.17 0.76 -4.83
N VAL A 91 2.27 1.35 -4.04
CA VAL A 91 1.07 0.68 -3.51
C VAL A 91 0.12 0.27 -4.63
N ILE A 92 0.05 1.07 -5.71
CA ILE A 92 -0.82 0.79 -6.85
C ILE A 92 -0.44 -0.51 -7.52
N PHE A 93 0.85 -0.76 -7.74
CA PHE A 93 1.32 -2.03 -8.30
C PHE A 93 0.89 -3.21 -7.43
N SER A 94 1.01 -3.08 -6.11
CA SER A 94 0.60 -4.14 -5.20
C SER A 94 -0.90 -4.46 -5.28
N ILE A 95 -1.74 -3.45 -5.57
CA ILE A 95 -3.20 -3.58 -5.66
C ILE A 95 -3.62 -4.05 -7.05
N LYS A 96 -3.19 -3.35 -8.10
CA LYS A 96 -3.62 -3.56 -9.48
C LYS A 96 -3.21 -4.92 -10.04
N ASN A 97 -2.02 -5.41 -9.69
CA ASN A 97 -1.61 -6.76 -10.09
C ASN A 97 -2.42 -7.88 -9.42
N LYS A 98 -3.14 -7.59 -8.35
CA LYS A 98 -3.99 -8.56 -7.63
C LYS A 98 -5.46 -8.38 -7.96
N GLU A 99 -5.83 -7.25 -8.57
CA GLU A 99 -7.19 -6.96 -9.00
C GLU A 99 -7.60 -7.96 -10.09
N GLY A 100 -8.80 -8.55 -9.98
CA GLY A 100 -9.25 -9.63 -10.85
C GLY A 100 -8.77 -11.04 -10.45
N ILE A 101 -7.61 -11.16 -9.80
CA ILE A 101 -7.06 -12.46 -9.36
C ILE A 101 -7.52 -12.83 -7.94
N LEU A 102 -7.49 -11.87 -7.01
CA LEU A 102 -7.82 -12.10 -5.60
C LEU A 102 -9.10 -11.35 -5.19
N PRO A 103 -9.86 -11.89 -4.22
CA PRO A 103 -11.02 -11.18 -3.67
C PRO A 103 -10.62 -9.83 -3.07
N LYS A 104 -11.42 -8.78 -3.32
CA LYS A 104 -11.17 -7.40 -2.82
C LYS A 104 -10.91 -7.34 -1.31
N LYS A 105 -11.60 -8.17 -0.51
CA LYS A 105 -11.40 -8.27 0.95
C LYS A 105 -9.98 -8.74 1.32
N VAL A 106 -9.41 -9.67 0.56
CA VAL A 106 -8.05 -10.19 0.79
C VAL A 106 -6.99 -9.13 0.45
N ILE A 107 -7.16 -8.44 -0.69
CA ILE A 107 -6.28 -7.33 -1.08
C ILE A 107 -6.29 -6.24 -0.02
N ARG A 108 -7.48 -5.81 0.41
CA ARG A 108 -7.66 -4.83 1.49
C ARG A 108 -6.91 -5.24 2.76
N ASN A 109 -7.17 -6.43 3.26
CA ASN A 109 -6.58 -6.89 4.52
C ASN A 109 -5.05 -6.99 4.43
N ARG A 110 -4.49 -7.36 3.27
CA ARG A 110 -3.05 -7.39 3.04
C ARG A 110 -2.43 -5.99 3.05
N VAL A 111 -3.06 -5.04 2.36
CA VAL A 111 -2.60 -3.64 2.36
C VAL A 111 -2.70 -3.04 3.76
N PHE A 112 -3.83 -3.26 4.43
CA PHE A 112 -4.06 -2.76 5.79
C PHE A 112 -3.06 -3.36 6.79
N SER A 113 -2.89 -4.68 6.78
CA SER A 113 -1.92 -5.36 7.66
C SER A 113 -0.50 -4.85 7.43
N ARG A 114 -0.06 -4.71 6.18
CA ARG A 114 1.27 -4.16 5.87
C ARG A 114 1.42 -2.72 6.36
N GLY A 115 0.43 -1.87 6.09
CA GLY A 115 0.41 -0.48 6.55
C GLY A 115 0.48 -0.38 8.07
N CYS A 116 -0.35 -1.14 8.78
CA CYS A 116 -0.36 -1.19 10.24
C CYS A 116 0.96 -1.72 10.82
N THR A 117 1.59 -2.74 10.22
CA THR A 117 2.90 -3.23 10.68
C THR A 117 3.97 -2.14 10.54
N ILE A 118 4.00 -1.40 9.43
CA ILE A 118 4.95 -0.28 9.25
C ILE A 118 4.69 0.82 10.28
N MET A 119 3.42 1.19 10.49
CA MET A 119 3.05 2.19 11.50
C MET A 119 3.47 1.74 12.90
N PHE A 120 3.25 0.48 13.25
CA PHE A 120 3.66 -0.08 14.53
C PHE A 120 5.18 0.01 14.74
N ILE A 121 5.98 -0.31 13.72
CA ILE A 121 7.43 -0.09 13.76
C ILE A 121 7.73 1.41 13.93
N GLY A 122 7.01 2.29 13.23
CA GLY A 122 7.12 3.74 13.38
C GLY A 122 6.85 4.23 14.81
N VAL A 123 5.87 3.67 15.51
CA VAL A 123 5.58 3.98 16.92
C VAL A 123 6.74 3.56 17.83
N ILE A 124 7.32 2.37 17.61
CA ILE A 124 8.53 1.95 18.34
C ILE A 124 9.69 2.90 18.07
N MET A 125 9.87 3.32 16.82
CA MET A 125 10.92 4.28 16.46
C MET A 125 10.70 5.66 17.08
N ASN A 126 9.45 6.12 17.23
CA ASN A 126 9.16 7.36 17.97
C ASN A 126 9.62 7.24 19.43
N LEU A 127 9.35 6.11 20.10
CA LEU A 127 9.79 5.89 21.48
C LEU A 127 11.31 5.91 21.64
N LEU A 128 12.04 5.34 20.68
CA LEU A 128 13.51 5.26 20.72
C LEU A 128 14.17 6.58 20.28
N GLY A 129 13.66 7.20 19.22
CA GLY A 129 14.27 8.35 18.54
C GLY A 129 13.96 9.71 19.17
N LEU A 130 12.78 9.89 19.79
CA LEU A 130 12.39 11.19 20.36
C LEU A 130 13.16 11.57 21.64
N ASN A 131 14.02 10.71 22.16
CA ASN A 131 14.99 11.09 23.19
C ASN A 131 16.04 12.10 22.69
N GLN A 132 16.19 12.26 21.37
CA GLN A 132 17.15 13.19 20.76
C GLN A 132 16.49 14.42 20.09
N ALA A 133 15.16 14.51 20.09
CA ALA A 133 14.45 15.63 19.48
C ALA A 133 14.47 16.86 20.40
N VAL A 134 14.58 18.05 19.80
CA VAL A 134 14.56 19.36 20.49
C VAL A 134 13.28 19.55 21.30
N TYR A 135 12.16 18.99 20.83
CA TYR A 135 10.88 18.98 21.52
C TYR A 135 10.46 17.53 21.81
N ARG A 136 10.30 17.20 23.09
CA ARG A 136 9.83 15.88 23.53
C ARG A 136 8.40 15.97 24.04
N PRO A 137 7.40 15.59 23.23
CA PRO A 137 6.03 15.49 23.73
C PRO A 137 5.95 14.44 24.86
N PRO A 138 5.12 14.65 25.90
CA PRO A 138 4.98 13.71 27.00
C PRO A 138 4.32 12.40 26.55
N PHE A 139 4.48 11.32 27.33
CA PHE A 139 3.72 10.10 27.13
C PHE A 139 2.22 10.34 27.47
N PRO A 140 1.25 9.84 26.70
CA PRO A 140 1.37 8.96 25.54
C PRO A 140 1.51 9.67 24.17
N LEU A 141 1.54 11.00 24.12
CA LEU A 141 1.63 11.78 22.87
C LEU A 141 2.88 11.45 22.05
N VAL A 142 3.98 11.11 22.72
CA VAL A 142 5.24 10.63 22.10
C VAL A 142 5.06 9.42 21.18
N LEU A 143 4.03 8.59 21.40
CA LEU A 143 3.73 7.45 20.54
C LEU A 143 3.29 7.91 19.14
N TRP A 144 2.73 9.12 19.05
CA TRP A 144 2.03 9.64 17.89
C TRP A 144 2.80 10.77 17.18
N GLY A 145 4.06 10.53 16.84
CA GLY A 145 4.83 11.37 15.92
C GLY A 145 4.62 10.95 14.47
N TRP A 146 4.26 11.87 13.57
CA TRP A 146 4.24 11.62 12.13
C TRP A 146 5.67 11.58 11.57
N ASN A 147 6.40 10.52 11.92
CA ASN A 147 7.66 10.17 11.29
C ASN A 147 7.41 9.53 9.91
N ILE A 148 8.49 9.36 9.14
CA ILE A 148 8.39 8.81 7.79
C ILE A 148 7.80 7.40 7.77
N LEU A 149 8.07 6.53 8.74
CA LEU A 149 7.49 5.18 8.79
C LEU A 149 5.98 5.22 9.04
N MET A 150 5.53 6.02 10.00
CA MET A 150 4.10 6.25 10.26
C MET A 150 3.40 6.71 8.99
N PHE A 151 3.98 7.69 8.29
CA PHE A 151 3.42 8.16 7.03
C PHE A 151 3.45 7.09 5.93
N LEU A 152 4.55 6.35 5.78
CA LEU A 152 4.65 5.26 4.80
C LEU A 152 3.57 4.21 5.02
N GLY A 153 3.34 3.78 6.26
CA GLY A 153 2.30 2.81 6.57
C GLY A 153 0.90 3.35 6.33
N PHE A 154 0.62 4.59 6.75
CA PHE A 154 -0.65 5.27 6.50
C PHE A 154 -0.92 5.47 5.00
N SER A 155 0.10 5.86 4.23
CA SER A 155 0.00 6.09 2.78
C SER A 155 -0.47 4.85 2.03
N GLN A 156 -0.14 3.64 2.50
CA GLN A 156 -0.63 2.39 1.90
C GLN A 156 -2.14 2.26 2.04
N ILE A 157 -2.66 2.57 3.23
CA ILE A 157 -4.08 2.51 3.55
C ILE A 157 -4.82 3.59 2.75
N ALA A 158 -4.35 4.83 2.84
CA ALA A 158 -4.95 5.97 2.13
C ALA A 158 -4.98 5.75 0.61
N SER A 159 -3.88 5.29 0.01
CA SER A 159 -3.80 5.03 -1.44
C SER A 159 -4.77 3.93 -1.89
N TYR A 160 -5.01 2.91 -1.07
CA TYR A 160 -6.03 1.89 -1.36
C TYR A 160 -7.45 2.47 -1.46
N TYR A 161 -7.80 3.40 -0.58
CA TYR A 161 -9.12 4.06 -0.63
C TYR A 161 -9.18 5.11 -1.74
N ALA A 162 -8.10 5.85 -1.98
CA ALA A 162 -8.01 6.81 -3.07
C ALA A 162 -8.27 6.15 -4.44
N LEU A 163 -7.73 4.93 -4.67
CA LEU A 163 -7.94 4.19 -5.92
C LEU A 163 -9.40 3.81 -6.22
N LYS A 164 -10.30 3.88 -5.24
CA LYS A 164 -11.74 3.68 -5.47
C LYS A 164 -12.42 4.88 -6.10
N LEU A 165 -11.76 6.04 -6.09
CA LEU A 165 -12.27 7.29 -6.65
C LEU A 165 -11.80 7.44 -8.10
N LYS A 166 -12.62 8.13 -8.92
CA LYS A 166 -12.21 8.53 -10.28
C LYS A 166 -10.99 9.45 -10.21
N LYS A 167 -10.16 9.42 -11.25
CA LYS A 167 -8.91 10.22 -11.34
C LYS A 167 -9.16 11.72 -11.11
N THR A 168 -10.24 12.26 -11.66
CA THR A 168 -10.64 13.67 -11.49
C THR A 168 -10.88 14.04 -10.02
N TYR A 169 -11.66 13.23 -9.29
CA TYR A 169 -11.92 13.48 -7.87
C TYR A 169 -10.64 13.39 -7.03
N ARG A 170 -9.74 12.44 -7.33
CA ARG A 170 -8.45 12.37 -6.64
C ARG A 170 -7.60 13.61 -6.87
N ALA A 171 -7.55 14.12 -8.09
CA ALA A 171 -6.81 15.34 -8.41
C ALA A 171 -7.40 16.55 -7.65
N ILE A 172 -8.72 16.71 -7.70
CA ILE A 172 -9.43 17.80 -7.00
C ILE A 172 -9.20 17.72 -5.49
N ILE A 173 -9.40 16.55 -4.87
CA ILE A 173 -9.18 16.35 -3.44
C ILE A 173 -7.72 16.63 -3.07
N GLY A 174 -6.76 16.11 -3.83
CA GLY A 174 -5.33 16.35 -3.60
C GLY A 174 -4.98 17.84 -3.63
N VAL A 175 -5.46 18.57 -4.64
CA VAL A 175 -5.23 20.02 -4.77
C VAL A 175 -5.91 20.80 -3.64
N ILE A 176 -7.15 20.47 -3.30
CA ILE A 176 -7.87 21.11 -2.18
C ILE A 176 -7.11 20.91 -0.87
N ILE A 177 -6.64 19.69 -0.58
CA ILE A 177 -5.84 19.42 0.62
C ILE A 177 -4.61 20.34 0.67
N ILE A 178 -3.86 20.45 -0.44
CA ILE A 178 -2.65 21.30 -0.51
C ILE A 178 -3.00 22.76 -0.21
N LEU A 179 -4.03 23.31 -0.86
CA LEU A 179 -4.39 24.72 -0.74
C LEU A 179 -5.01 25.08 0.62
N VAL A 180 -5.79 24.17 1.21
CA VAL A 180 -6.45 24.39 2.50
C VAL A 180 -5.51 24.17 3.68
N THR A 181 -4.46 23.36 3.51
CA THR A 181 -3.56 22.98 4.62
C THR A 181 -3.02 24.17 5.42
N PRO A 182 -2.42 25.21 4.81
CA PRO A 182 -1.81 26.30 5.60
C PRO A 182 -2.81 26.97 6.55
N GLY A 183 -3.98 27.38 6.02
CA GLY A 183 -5.02 28.03 6.83
C GLY A 183 -5.66 27.09 7.85
N LEU A 184 -5.86 25.81 7.51
CA LEU A 184 -6.37 24.83 8.47
C LEU A 184 -5.40 24.63 9.64
N ARG A 185 -4.10 24.53 9.35
CA ARG A 185 -3.08 24.32 10.39
C ARG A 185 -2.96 25.54 11.32
N GLU A 186 -2.94 26.74 10.74
CA GLU A 186 -2.93 27.98 11.52
C GLU A 186 -4.17 28.08 12.42
N PHE A 187 -5.36 27.82 11.88
CA PHE A 187 -6.60 27.77 12.65
C PHE A 187 -6.52 26.75 13.80
N LEU A 188 -6.10 25.52 13.52
CA LEU A 188 -5.98 24.48 14.54
C LEU A 188 -4.96 24.86 15.61
N PHE A 189 -3.85 25.50 15.23
CA PHE A 189 -2.81 25.93 16.17
C PHE A 189 -3.30 27.02 17.12
N ILE A 190 -3.94 28.07 16.59
CA ILE A 190 -4.44 29.21 17.38
C ILE A 190 -5.50 28.77 18.39
N TYR A 191 -6.40 27.87 17.99
CA TYR A 191 -7.57 27.51 18.79
C TYR A 191 -7.45 26.16 19.54
N LYS A 192 -6.30 25.47 19.47
CA LYS A 192 -6.13 24.16 20.14
C LYS A 192 -6.36 24.24 21.64
N ASP A 193 -5.99 25.33 22.29
CA ASP A 193 -6.10 25.47 23.75
C ASP A 193 -7.49 25.97 24.18
N ALA A 194 -8.34 26.40 23.23
CA ALA A 194 -9.69 26.89 23.50
C ALA A 194 -10.76 25.78 23.43
N ASN A 195 -10.51 24.67 22.71
CA ASN A 195 -11.51 23.63 22.48
C ASN A 195 -10.86 22.24 22.36
N MET A 196 -11.34 21.28 23.16
CA MET A 196 -10.84 19.90 23.17
C MET A 196 -10.95 19.20 21.80
N LEU A 197 -12.00 19.44 21.03
CA LEU A 197 -12.12 18.88 19.68
C LEU A 197 -11.07 19.45 18.74
N ILE A 198 -10.80 20.76 18.82
CA ILE A 198 -9.74 21.41 18.02
C ILE A 198 -8.38 20.88 18.43
N TRP A 199 -8.13 20.68 19.73
CA TRP A 199 -6.92 20.04 20.22
C TRP A 199 -6.72 18.63 19.64
N ILE A 200 -7.78 17.80 19.65
CA ILE A 200 -7.74 16.45 19.06
C ILE A 200 -7.45 16.54 17.56
N LEU A 201 -8.10 17.45 16.84
CA LEU A 201 -7.89 17.63 15.41
C LEU A 201 -6.47 18.10 15.11
N HIS A 202 -5.95 19.08 15.85
CA HIS A 202 -4.56 19.56 15.77
C HIS A 202 -3.57 18.41 15.97
N PHE A 203 -3.78 17.59 16.99
CA PHE A 203 -2.96 16.42 17.30
C PHE A 203 -2.89 15.41 16.13
N PHE A 204 -4.02 15.10 15.48
CA PHE A 204 -4.02 14.15 14.36
C PHE A 204 -3.50 14.76 13.05
N ILE A 205 -3.84 16.02 12.76
CA ILE A 205 -3.55 16.70 11.48
C ILE A 205 -2.10 17.17 11.42
N THR A 206 -1.61 17.81 12.48
CA THR A 206 -0.27 18.39 12.55
C THR A 206 0.75 17.42 13.18
N SER A 207 0.34 16.57 14.14
CA SER A 207 1.23 15.84 15.06
C SER A 207 1.85 16.70 16.16
N PRO A 208 2.13 16.12 17.33
CA PRO A 208 3.11 16.67 18.28
C PRO A 208 4.56 16.70 17.76
N ALA A 209 4.88 16.00 16.66
CA ALA A 209 6.18 16.05 16.00
C ALA A 209 6.01 16.27 14.49
N PRO A 210 5.85 17.52 14.02
CA PRO A 210 5.38 17.84 12.66
C PRO A 210 6.47 17.74 11.58
N GLN A 211 7.30 16.68 11.60
CA GLN A 211 8.32 16.45 10.58
C GLN A 211 7.72 16.13 9.20
N LEU A 212 6.61 15.38 9.18
CA LEU A 212 5.81 15.03 8.01
C LEU A 212 4.31 15.08 8.36
N THR A 213 3.79 16.29 8.55
CA THR A 213 2.39 16.52 8.96
C THR A 213 1.38 15.75 8.10
N LEU A 214 0.44 15.01 8.70
CA LEU A 214 -0.40 14.06 7.97
C LEU A 214 -1.14 14.69 6.80
N PHE A 215 -1.79 15.82 7.06
CA PHE A 215 -2.79 16.37 6.16
C PHE A 215 -2.21 16.88 4.84
N PRO A 216 -1.16 17.74 4.79
CA PRO A 216 -0.57 18.11 3.50
C PRO A 216 -0.06 16.87 2.77
N TRP A 217 0.63 15.96 3.47
CA TRP A 217 1.23 14.79 2.86
C TRP A 217 0.19 13.78 2.36
N LEU A 218 -1.03 13.76 2.92
CA LEU A 218 -2.15 12.97 2.41
C LEU A 218 -2.49 13.32 0.96
N SER A 219 -2.29 14.57 0.51
CA SER A 219 -2.47 14.96 -0.90
C SER A 219 -1.62 14.12 -1.86
N ILE A 220 -0.41 13.73 -1.43
CA ILE A 220 0.48 12.88 -2.21
C ILE A 220 -0.16 11.52 -2.47
N CYS A 221 -0.89 10.94 -1.51
CA CYS A 221 -1.58 9.67 -1.70
C CYS A 221 -2.63 9.77 -2.82
N PHE A 222 -3.37 10.87 -2.89
CA PHE A 222 -4.36 11.07 -3.95
C PHE A 222 -3.71 11.32 -5.31
N ILE A 223 -2.72 12.20 -5.39
CA ILE A 223 -2.10 12.60 -6.66
C ILE A 223 -1.19 11.50 -7.21
N SER A 224 -0.34 10.89 -6.38
CA SER A 224 0.55 9.80 -6.81
C SER A 224 -0.22 8.60 -7.36
N THR A 225 -1.44 8.32 -6.86
CA THR A 225 -2.25 7.22 -7.41
C THR A 225 -2.69 7.44 -8.86
N ILE A 226 -2.74 8.69 -9.34
CA ILE A 226 -3.05 8.98 -10.74
C ILE A 226 -1.85 8.64 -11.61
N PHE A 227 -0.66 9.10 -11.22
CA PHE A 227 0.58 8.88 -11.95
C PHE A 227 0.99 7.41 -11.97
N GLY A 228 0.84 6.70 -10.85
CA GLY A 228 1.17 5.28 -10.85
C GLY A 228 0.15 4.40 -11.58
N GLU A 229 -1.09 4.85 -11.81
CA GLU A 229 -2.00 4.18 -12.76
C GLU A 229 -1.55 4.36 -14.21
N TYR A 230 -1.06 5.55 -14.59
CA TYR A 230 -0.46 5.76 -15.92
C TYR A 230 0.78 4.90 -16.11
N LEU A 231 1.61 4.83 -15.08
CA LEU A 231 2.80 3.98 -15.06
C LEU A 231 2.43 2.50 -15.23
N TYR A 232 1.49 2.01 -14.44
CA TYR A 232 0.99 0.63 -14.51
C TYR A 232 0.41 0.29 -15.89
N ALA A 233 -0.44 1.15 -16.45
CA ALA A 233 -1.03 0.94 -17.77
C ALA A 233 0.05 0.85 -18.87
N SER A 234 1.06 1.71 -18.78
CA SER A 234 2.18 1.71 -19.73
C SER A 234 3.02 0.43 -19.61
N MET A 235 3.22 -0.07 -18.39
CA MET A 235 3.94 -1.33 -18.15
C MET A 235 3.23 -2.57 -18.67
N ILE A 236 1.90 -2.65 -18.54
CA ILE A 236 1.13 -3.77 -19.08
C ILE A 236 1.33 -3.87 -20.59
N LYS A 237 1.24 -2.72 -21.29
CA LYS A 237 1.41 -2.67 -22.73
C LYS A 237 2.85 -2.92 -23.16
N GLY A 238 3.82 -2.40 -22.39
CA GLY A 238 5.24 -2.64 -22.60
C GLY A 238 5.82 -2.09 -23.90
N THR A 239 5.09 -1.24 -24.64
CA THR A 239 5.58 -0.67 -25.90
C THR A 239 6.47 0.55 -25.63
N LYS A 240 7.48 0.75 -26.48
CA LYS A 240 8.35 1.95 -26.43
C LYS A 240 7.56 3.25 -26.60
N GLN A 241 6.47 3.21 -27.38
CA GLN A 241 5.59 4.36 -27.60
C GLN A 241 4.84 4.72 -26.31
N ASP A 242 4.25 3.74 -25.62
CA ASP A 242 3.56 3.99 -24.34
C ASP A 242 4.53 4.54 -23.28
N TYR A 243 5.76 4.01 -23.22
CA TYR A 243 6.80 4.53 -22.33
C TYR A 243 7.20 5.98 -22.68
N THR A 244 7.25 6.33 -23.96
CA THR A 244 7.53 7.70 -24.41
C THR A 244 6.39 8.66 -24.02
N VAL A 245 5.13 8.23 -24.15
CA VAL A 245 3.96 9.01 -23.73
C VAL A 245 3.98 9.22 -22.22
N LEU A 246 4.23 8.17 -21.44
CA LEU A 246 4.36 8.24 -19.99
C LEU A 246 5.47 9.21 -19.55
N PHE A 247 6.65 9.13 -20.17
CA PHE A 247 7.76 10.05 -19.94
C PHE A 247 7.32 11.52 -20.14
N ARG A 248 6.63 11.82 -21.25
CA ARG A 248 6.12 13.17 -21.53
C ARG A 248 5.10 13.62 -20.49
N ILE A 249 4.19 12.74 -20.06
CA ILE A 249 3.21 13.05 -19.01
C ILE A 249 3.94 13.45 -17.72
N PHE A 250 4.91 12.66 -17.27
CA PHE A 250 5.65 12.97 -16.04
C PHE A 250 6.49 14.25 -16.17
N LEU A 251 7.12 14.46 -17.33
CA LEU A 251 7.91 15.66 -17.61
C LEU A 251 7.04 16.93 -17.58
N ILE A 252 5.94 16.95 -18.34
CA ILE A 252 5.06 18.12 -18.48
C ILE A 252 4.44 18.48 -17.13
N TRP A 253 3.82 17.50 -16.45
CA TRP A 253 3.23 17.75 -15.14
C TRP A 253 4.27 18.08 -14.08
N GLY A 254 5.46 17.49 -14.17
CA GLY A 254 6.60 17.83 -13.31
C GLY A 254 6.96 19.30 -13.40
N ILE A 255 7.15 19.83 -14.63
CA ILE A 255 7.47 21.25 -14.87
C ILE A 255 6.35 22.15 -14.35
N ILE A 256 5.09 21.85 -14.68
CA ILE A 256 3.93 22.66 -14.26
C ILE A 256 3.85 22.74 -12.73
N LEU A 257 3.97 21.62 -12.03
CA LEU A 257 3.85 21.58 -10.56
C LEU A 257 5.04 22.27 -9.88
N VAL A 258 6.26 22.15 -10.41
CA VAL A 258 7.42 22.93 -9.92
C VAL A 258 7.17 24.42 -10.10
N ALA A 259 6.73 24.86 -11.28
CA ALA A 259 6.47 26.27 -11.54
C ALA A 259 5.41 26.84 -10.60
N ILE A 260 4.31 26.10 -10.37
CA ILE A 260 3.26 26.47 -9.41
C ILE A 260 3.82 26.53 -7.99
N GLY A 261 4.55 25.50 -7.56
CA GLY A 261 5.10 25.41 -6.20
C GLY A 261 6.07 26.54 -5.88
N VAL A 262 7.00 26.82 -6.80
CA VAL A 262 7.92 27.95 -6.70
C VAL A 262 7.14 29.26 -6.66
N SER A 263 6.24 29.50 -7.62
CA SER A 263 5.49 30.77 -7.74
C SER A 263 4.68 31.10 -6.47
N ILE A 264 4.00 30.10 -5.90
CA ILE A 264 3.22 30.27 -4.65
C ILE A 264 4.16 30.46 -3.45
N GLY A 265 5.31 29.78 -3.43
CA GLY A 265 6.20 29.74 -2.27
C GLY A 265 7.43 30.65 -2.33
N LEU A 266 7.45 31.68 -3.19
CA LEU A 266 8.59 32.62 -3.27
C LEU A 266 8.77 33.47 -2.01
N GLN A 267 7.74 33.60 -1.17
CA GLN A 267 7.81 34.39 0.06
C GLN A 267 8.85 33.81 1.02
N LEU A 268 9.70 34.67 1.57
CA LEU A 268 10.67 34.29 2.58
C LEU A 268 9.99 34.20 3.95
N ARG A 269 10.16 33.07 4.61
CA ARG A 269 9.65 32.82 5.96
C ARG A 269 10.78 32.80 6.97
N ASN A 270 10.53 33.34 8.14
CA ASN A 270 11.44 33.43 9.27
C ASN A 270 10.67 33.30 10.59
N PHE A 271 11.37 33.39 11.71
CA PHE A 271 10.76 33.20 13.04
C PHE A 271 9.72 34.28 13.41
N ASP A 272 9.71 35.42 12.73
CA ASP A 272 8.78 36.52 13.00
C ASP A 272 7.42 36.30 12.30
N ASN A 273 7.41 35.57 11.18
CA ASN A 273 6.23 35.44 10.32
C ASN A 273 5.73 34.00 10.14
N MET A 274 6.35 33.02 10.79
CA MET A 274 5.96 31.62 10.77
C MET A 274 6.36 30.92 12.07
N ASP A 275 5.40 30.24 12.70
CA ASP A 275 5.64 29.55 13.97
C ASP A 275 6.51 28.29 13.77
N VAL A 276 7.63 28.23 14.48
CA VAL A 276 8.60 27.13 14.40
C VAL A 276 8.10 25.81 15.00
N THR A 277 7.16 25.88 15.94
CA THR A 277 6.57 24.69 16.56
C THR A 277 5.66 23.95 15.58
N GLU A 278 5.01 24.69 14.68
CA GLU A 278 4.26 24.14 13.55
C GLU A 278 5.19 23.75 12.40
N TYR A 279 6.15 24.60 12.05
CA TYR A 279 7.02 24.40 10.89
C TYR A 279 8.46 24.14 11.36
N VAL A 280 8.69 22.95 11.92
CA VAL A 280 9.99 22.54 12.50
C VAL A 280 11.15 22.64 11.50
N HIS A 281 10.88 22.55 10.20
CA HIS A 281 11.90 22.76 9.15
C HIS A 281 12.51 24.16 9.19
N LEU A 282 11.82 25.15 9.75
CA LEU A 282 12.31 26.51 9.96
C LEU A 282 13.47 26.57 10.97
N ASN A 283 13.64 25.57 11.84
CA ASN A 283 14.83 25.46 12.71
C ASN A 283 16.13 25.41 11.91
N LEU A 284 16.10 24.94 10.66
CA LEU A 284 17.27 24.99 9.79
C LEU A 284 17.77 26.43 9.59
N LEU A 285 16.89 27.43 9.61
CA LEU A 285 17.28 28.84 9.51
C LEU A 285 18.17 29.26 10.67
N ALA A 286 17.82 28.86 11.89
CA ALA A 286 18.65 29.14 13.06
C ALA A 286 20.02 28.46 12.92
N ILE A 287 20.06 27.22 12.46
CA ILE A 287 21.31 26.47 12.27
C ILE A 287 22.16 27.08 11.14
N MET A 288 21.55 27.48 10.01
CA MET A 288 22.24 28.16 8.90
C MET A 288 22.89 29.47 9.33
N ASN A 289 22.27 30.19 10.28
CA ASN A 289 22.73 31.49 10.77
C ASN A 289 23.70 31.39 11.97
N GLN A 290 24.14 30.19 12.37
CA GLN A 290 25.15 30.03 13.44
C GLN A 290 26.56 30.44 13.01
N GLN A 291 26.80 30.60 11.70
CA GLN A 291 28.08 31.08 11.17
C GLN A 291 28.09 32.60 10.98
N ASP A 292 29.30 33.17 10.94
CA ASP A 292 29.53 34.62 10.93
C ASP A 292 29.67 35.26 9.53
N TYR A 293 29.61 34.47 8.45
CA TYR A 293 29.88 34.93 7.08
C TYR A 293 28.66 35.52 6.37
N TYR A 294 27.48 34.90 6.48
CA TYR A 294 26.27 35.31 5.75
C TYR A 294 24.97 34.99 6.48
N HIS A 295 24.22 36.00 6.92
CA HIS A 295 22.93 35.76 7.57
C HIS A 295 21.78 35.71 6.55
N PHE A 296 21.12 34.55 6.50
CA PHE A 296 19.89 34.35 5.74
C PHE A 296 18.72 35.07 6.41
N LYS A 297 18.02 35.92 5.65
CA LYS A 297 16.83 36.64 6.13
C LYS A 297 15.60 35.74 6.32
N GLY A 298 15.60 34.58 5.68
CA GLY A 298 14.50 33.62 5.70
C GLY A 298 14.71 32.47 4.72
N ILE A 299 13.79 31.51 4.74
CA ILE A 299 13.73 30.37 3.81
C ILE A 299 12.55 30.58 2.87
N PRO A 300 12.72 30.41 1.53
CA PRO A 300 11.59 30.39 0.61
C PRO A 300 10.56 29.35 1.03
N GLU A 301 9.29 29.75 1.09
CA GLU A 301 8.19 28.90 1.58
C GLU A 301 8.09 27.57 0.81
N PHE A 302 8.44 27.52 -0.48
CA PHE A 302 8.44 26.26 -1.24
C PHE A 302 9.50 25.24 -0.79
N LEU A 303 10.48 25.65 0.01
CA LEU A 303 11.47 24.75 0.63
C LEU A 303 11.05 24.31 2.04
N ILE A 304 10.00 24.92 2.63
CA ILE A 304 9.54 24.58 3.97
C ILE A 304 8.50 23.48 3.92
N ARG A 305 8.79 22.35 4.57
CA ARG A 305 7.88 21.19 4.58
C ARG A 305 6.47 21.54 5.07
N GLY A 306 5.48 21.02 4.35
CA GLY A 306 4.06 21.10 4.74
C GLY A 306 3.38 22.42 4.39
N THR A 307 4.06 23.33 3.69
CA THR A 307 3.44 24.51 3.05
C THR A 307 2.85 24.13 1.69
N ALA A 308 1.92 24.93 1.17
CA ALA A 308 1.30 24.65 -0.12
C ALA A 308 2.31 24.67 -1.27
N GLY A 309 3.19 25.67 -1.30
CA GLY A 309 4.27 25.78 -2.29
C GLY A 309 5.18 24.56 -2.28
N ASN A 310 5.55 24.07 -1.09
CA ASN A 310 6.40 22.90 -0.93
C ASN A 310 5.76 21.62 -1.44
N MET A 311 4.46 21.41 -1.19
CA MET A 311 3.77 20.21 -1.67
C MET A 311 3.73 20.14 -3.20
N PHE A 312 3.43 21.25 -3.88
CA PHE A 312 3.47 21.33 -5.35
C PHE A 312 4.89 21.14 -5.88
N TYR A 313 5.86 21.85 -5.29
CA TYR A 313 7.28 21.74 -5.67
C TYR A 313 7.77 20.30 -5.55
N ASN A 314 7.53 19.64 -4.42
CA ASN A 314 7.98 18.28 -4.17
C ASN A 314 7.32 17.25 -5.11
N LEU A 315 6.02 17.38 -5.38
CA LEU A 315 5.33 16.53 -6.35
C LEU A 315 5.90 16.70 -7.75
N GLY A 316 6.10 17.96 -8.17
CA GLY A 316 6.63 18.28 -9.48
C GLY A 316 8.06 17.76 -9.68
N ALA A 317 8.95 18.10 -8.75
CA ALA A 317 10.34 17.67 -8.80
C ALA A 317 10.49 16.15 -8.70
N GLY A 318 9.66 15.48 -7.87
CA GLY A 318 9.62 14.02 -7.83
C GLY A 318 9.25 13.38 -9.17
N LEU A 319 8.26 13.95 -9.88
CA LEU A 319 7.90 13.50 -11.24
C LEU A 319 9.02 13.72 -12.24
N LEU A 320 9.73 14.86 -12.17
CA LEU A 320 10.88 15.14 -13.04
C LEU A 320 12.02 14.15 -12.83
N ILE A 321 12.38 13.87 -11.57
CA ILE A 321 13.43 12.90 -11.24
C ILE A 321 13.07 11.51 -11.76
N ILE A 322 11.80 11.10 -11.61
CA ILE A 322 11.33 9.83 -12.16
C ILE A 322 11.35 9.86 -13.69
N ALA A 323 10.89 10.93 -14.34
CA ALA A 323 10.90 11.04 -15.80
C ALA A 323 12.32 10.91 -16.37
N ILE A 324 13.28 11.65 -15.79
CA ILE A 324 14.69 11.60 -16.18
C ILE A 324 15.24 10.19 -15.99
N SER A 325 15.02 9.58 -14.83
CA SER A 325 15.50 8.23 -14.54
C SER A 325 14.87 7.17 -15.44
N PHE A 326 13.57 7.29 -15.71
CA PHE A 326 12.82 6.42 -16.62
C PHE A 326 13.37 6.52 -18.05
N TYR A 327 13.70 7.72 -18.51
CA TYR A 327 14.30 7.93 -19.82
C TYR A 327 15.66 7.24 -19.96
N PHE A 328 16.58 7.44 -18.99
CA PHE A 328 17.92 6.88 -19.09
C PHE A 328 17.97 5.38 -18.83
N ILE A 329 17.14 4.85 -17.93
CA ILE A 329 17.22 3.46 -17.49
C ILE A 329 16.29 2.56 -18.31
N ASP A 330 15.01 2.91 -18.42
CA ASP A 330 14.01 2.02 -19.05
C ASP A 330 13.85 2.28 -20.55
N LEU A 331 13.91 3.54 -21.01
CA LEU A 331 13.79 3.85 -22.45
C LEU A 331 15.10 3.68 -23.23
N LYS A 332 16.24 4.07 -22.62
CA LYS A 332 17.57 3.92 -23.21
C LYS A 332 18.27 2.61 -22.81
N ASN A 333 17.62 1.75 -22.03
CA ASN A 333 18.20 0.51 -21.51
C ASN A 333 19.55 0.72 -20.79
N GLY A 334 19.70 1.83 -20.07
CA GLY A 334 20.91 2.14 -19.32
C GLY A 334 21.23 1.03 -18.31
N ASP A 335 22.45 0.51 -18.36
CA ASP A 335 22.93 -0.47 -17.41
C ASP A 335 24.42 -0.26 -17.14
N ASN A 336 24.75 0.05 -15.89
CA ASN A 336 26.11 0.16 -15.41
C ASN A 336 26.16 -0.23 -13.92
N LYS A 337 27.36 -0.42 -13.38
CA LYS A 337 27.53 -0.87 -11.99
C LYS A 337 26.86 0.06 -10.97
N PHE A 338 26.91 1.38 -11.22
CA PHE A 338 26.27 2.37 -10.36
C PHE A 338 24.75 2.27 -10.37
N ILE A 339 24.12 2.12 -11.55
CA ILE A 339 22.68 1.88 -11.70
C ILE A 339 22.28 0.60 -10.98
N ARG A 340 23.04 -0.50 -11.14
CA ARG A 340 22.75 -1.76 -10.45
C ARG A 340 22.86 -1.63 -8.93
N MET A 341 23.85 -0.89 -8.43
CA MET A 341 23.99 -0.57 -7.00
C MET A 341 22.78 0.22 -6.49
N LEU A 342 22.36 1.29 -7.17
CA LEU A 342 21.20 2.07 -6.75
C LEU A 342 19.90 1.25 -6.81
N ILE A 343 19.70 0.43 -7.85
CA ILE A 343 18.57 -0.50 -7.92
C ILE A 343 18.60 -1.46 -6.72
N TYR A 344 19.77 -1.99 -6.36
CA TYR A 344 19.91 -2.85 -5.18
C TYR A 344 19.48 -2.11 -3.91
N TYR A 345 20.00 -0.90 -3.65
CA TYR A 345 19.62 -0.08 -2.49
C TYR A 345 18.13 0.20 -2.46
N GLY A 346 17.50 0.46 -3.61
CA GLY A 346 16.07 0.67 -3.72
C GLY A 346 15.23 -0.55 -3.33
N LYS A 347 15.71 -1.76 -3.62
CA LYS A 347 15.02 -3.01 -3.25
C LYS A 347 15.05 -3.27 -1.75
N ILE A 348 16.13 -2.85 -1.07
CA ILE A 348 16.35 -3.05 0.37
C ILE A 348 16.18 -1.75 1.19
N SER A 349 15.54 -0.73 0.61
CA SER A 349 15.57 0.63 1.14
C SER A 349 14.93 0.76 2.52
N LEU A 350 13.92 -0.05 2.82
CA LEU A 350 13.26 -0.02 4.13
C LEU A 350 14.13 -0.65 5.22
N SER A 351 14.78 -1.78 4.93
CA SER A 351 15.84 -2.32 5.79
C SER A 351 16.94 -1.30 6.06
N LEU A 352 17.49 -0.67 5.01
CA LEU A 352 18.52 0.37 5.15
C LEU A 352 18.03 1.54 6.01
N PHE A 353 16.80 1.98 5.80
CA PHE A 353 16.19 3.06 6.59
C PHE A 353 16.17 2.76 8.09
N LEU A 354 15.91 1.52 8.50
CA LEU A 354 15.83 1.17 9.91
C LEU A 354 17.20 0.93 10.53
N ILE A 355 18.08 0.23 9.81
CA ILE A 355 19.38 -0.18 10.35
C ILE A 355 20.35 1.00 10.45
N HIS A 356 20.36 1.93 9.49
CA HIS A 356 21.33 3.04 9.54
C HIS A 356 21.15 3.93 10.78
N LEU A 357 19.91 4.07 11.29
CA LEU A 357 19.62 4.85 12.48
C LEU A 357 20.32 4.30 13.73
N MET A 358 20.62 3.00 13.77
CA MET A 358 21.40 2.40 14.86
C MET A 358 22.85 2.91 14.91
N PHE A 359 23.38 3.40 13.78
CA PHE A 359 24.74 3.91 13.66
C PHE A 359 24.82 5.43 13.84
N ALA A 360 23.69 6.14 13.87
CA ALA A 360 23.67 7.60 14.04
C ALA A 360 24.31 8.06 15.36
N ALA A 361 24.32 7.20 16.40
CA ALA A 361 24.92 7.50 17.69
C ALA A 361 26.46 7.36 17.74
N LEU A 362 27.09 6.83 16.69
CA LEU A 362 28.56 6.80 16.60
C LEU A 362 29.04 8.21 16.23
N PHE A 363 30.09 8.76 16.85
CA PHE A 363 30.66 10.07 16.46
C PHE A 363 29.74 11.31 16.61
N VAL A 364 28.77 11.31 17.53
CA VAL A 364 27.87 12.44 17.74
C VAL A 364 28.64 13.75 17.95
N ARG A 365 28.49 14.68 17.00
CA ARG A 365 29.14 16.00 16.98
C ARG A 365 30.68 16.00 17.00
N GLN A 366 31.33 14.97 16.44
CA GLN A 366 32.79 14.83 16.51
C GLN A 366 33.54 15.12 15.21
N LEU A 367 32.86 15.12 14.06
CA LEU A 367 33.53 15.18 12.76
C LEU A 367 33.44 16.57 12.15
N ASN A 368 34.58 17.10 11.74
CA ASN A 368 34.62 18.27 10.85
C ASN A 368 34.12 17.90 9.45
N ILE A 369 33.89 18.91 8.60
CA ILE A 369 33.28 18.70 7.29
C ILE A 369 34.06 17.75 6.35
N ILE A 370 35.39 17.81 6.34
CA ILE A 370 36.21 16.99 5.43
C ILE A 370 36.14 15.52 5.87
N VAL A 371 36.35 15.26 7.15
CA VAL A 371 36.30 13.91 7.71
C VAL A 371 34.87 13.35 7.62
N CYS A 372 33.86 14.18 7.87
CA CYS A 372 32.46 13.81 7.73
C CYS A 372 32.15 13.38 6.30
N LEU A 373 32.59 14.13 5.27
CA LEU A 373 32.35 13.77 3.87
C LEU A 373 32.93 12.38 3.52
N ILE A 374 34.17 12.11 3.92
CA ILE A 374 34.82 10.80 3.71
C ILE A 374 34.03 9.71 4.46
N ALA A 375 33.67 9.98 5.72
CA ALA A 375 32.93 9.06 6.57
C ALA A 375 31.53 8.74 5.99
N LEU A 376 30.84 9.70 5.39
CA LEU A 376 29.53 9.51 4.76
C LEU A 376 29.59 8.57 3.56
N PHE A 377 30.58 8.73 2.67
CA PHE A 377 30.76 7.82 1.54
C PHE A 377 31.16 6.42 1.99
N ALA A 378 32.10 6.32 2.94
CA ALA A 378 32.49 5.05 3.53
C ALA A 378 31.31 4.36 4.22
N PHE A 379 30.50 5.11 4.97
CA PHE A 379 29.29 4.63 5.62
C PHE A 379 28.25 4.13 4.62
N CYS A 380 27.99 4.88 3.55
CA CYS A 380 27.06 4.43 2.51
C CYS A 380 27.51 3.12 1.86
N GLY A 381 28.80 2.99 1.54
CA GLY A 381 29.38 1.74 1.01
C GLY A 381 29.31 0.59 2.01
N PHE A 382 29.68 0.84 3.27
CA PHE A 382 29.58 -0.12 4.36
C PHE A 382 28.15 -0.65 4.53
N MET A 383 27.15 0.24 4.55
CA MET A 383 25.75 -0.15 4.71
C MET A 383 25.25 -1.05 3.57
N GLY A 384 25.64 -0.76 2.32
CA GLY A 384 25.30 -1.62 1.19
C GLY A 384 25.94 -3.01 1.29
N PHE A 385 27.22 -3.06 1.66
CA PHE A 385 27.96 -4.31 1.85
C PHE A 385 27.42 -5.12 3.04
N PHE A 386 27.15 -4.46 4.16
CA PHE A 386 26.53 -5.06 5.34
C PHE A 386 25.19 -5.72 4.98
N MET A 387 24.33 -4.99 4.26
CA MET A 387 23.04 -5.53 3.82
C MET A 387 23.19 -6.67 2.80
N TYR A 388 24.21 -6.61 1.93
CA TYR A 388 24.53 -7.70 1.02
C TYR A 388 24.88 -8.98 1.79
N ILE A 389 25.81 -8.91 2.74
CA ILE A 389 26.14 -10.05 3.62
C ILE A 389 24.90 -10.54 4.36
N TRP A 390 24.12 -9.63 4.96
CA TRP A 390 22.91 -9.98 5.70
C TRP A 390 21.90 -10.74 4.83
N ASN A 391 21.68 -10.29 3.60
CA ASN A 391 20.75 -10.93 2.69
C ASN A 391 21.28 -12.26 2.15
N SER A 392 22.57 -12.34 1.81
CA SER A 392 23.19 -13.56 1.28
C SER A 392 23.32 -14.67 2.32
N TYR A 393 23.75 -14.36 3.54
CA TYR A 393 24.08 -15.37 4.56
C TYR A 393 22.98 -15.55 5.60
N ALA A 394 22.39 -14.46 6.10
CA ALA A 394 21.31 -14.54 7.10
C ALA A 394 19.92 -14.65 6.45
N LYS A 395 19.84 -14.72 5.10
CA LYS A 395 18.59 -14.81 4.32
C LYS A 395 17.59 -13.70 4.68
N GLY A 396 18.09 -12.53 5.09
CA GLY A 396 17.25 -11.40 5.48
C GLY A 396 16.42 -11.63 6.75
N ILE A 397 16.70 -12.66 7.57
CA ILE A 397 15.99 -12.89 8.84
C ILE A 397 16.14 -11.67 9.75
N GLY A 398 15.07 -11.27 10.44
CA GLY A 398 15.05 -10.07 11.28
C GLY A 398 14.94 -8.74 10.54
N SER A 399 15.01 -8.72 9.20
CA SER A 399 14.73 -7.51 8.43
C SER A 399 13.27 -7.05 8.61
N PRO A 400 12.98 -5.75 8.45
CA PRO A 400 11.62 -5.23 8.45
C PRO A 400 10.71 -5.95 7.44
N GLU A 401 11.24 -6.28 6.26
CA GLU A 401 10.56 -7.05 5.22
C GLU A 401 10.23 -8.47 5.72
N TRP A 402 11.17 -9.14 6.37
CA TRP A 402 10.93 -10.46 6.98
C TRP A 402 9.84 -10.40 8.05
N ILE A 403 9.88 -9.39 8.93
CA ILE A 403 8.86 -9.16 9.97
C ILE A 403 7.47 -8.98 9.32
N MET A 404 7.37 -8.17 8.27
CA MET A 404 6.10 -7.98 7.53
C MET A 404 5.59 -9.28 6.92
N VAL A 405 6.47 -10.11 6.37
CA VAL A 405 6.10 -11.42 5.83
C VAL A 405 5.54 -12.30 6.94
N GLN A 406 6.17 -12.35 8.12
CA GLN A 406 5.65 -13.15 9.24
C GLN A 406 4.27 -12.68 9.70
N PHE A 407 4.06 -11.37 9.91
CA PHE A 407 2.75 -10.82 10.25
C PHE A 407 1.69 -11.13 9.18
N SER A 408 2.06 -11.04 7.89
CA SER A 408 1.14 -11.36 6.80
C SER A 408 0.75 -12.83 6.75
N ARG A 409 1.66 -13.75 7.13
CA ARG A 409 1.40 -15.19 7.20
C ARG A 409 0.40 -15.52 8.31
N VAL A 410 0.52 -14.87 9.46
CA VAL A 410 -0.45 -15.00 10.56
C VAL A 410 -1.85 -14.62 10.08
N GLY A 411 -1.97 -13.49 9.36
CA GLY A 411 -3.25 -13.08 8.76
C GLY A 411 -3.76 -14.01 7.64
N ALA A 412 -2.88 -14.68 6.90
CA ALA A 412 -3.25 -15.59 5.82
C ALA A 412 -3.76 -16.95 6.31
N LYS A 413 -3.22 -17.47 7.42
CA LYS A 413 -3.70 -18.73 8.05
C LYS A 413 -5.19 -18.66 8.40
N THR A 414 -5.66 -17.49 8.86
CA THR A 414 -7.08 -17.22 9.12
C THR A 414 -7.92 -17.26 7.83
N GLY A 415 -7.37 -16.83 6.69
CA GLY A 415 -8.04 -16.87 5.40
C GLY A 415 -8.17 -18.27 4.80
N GLN A 416 -7.17 -19.14 4.99
CA GLN A 416 -7.26 -20.54 4.60
C GLN A 416 -8.24 -21.32 5.48
N GLN A 417 -8.27 -21.05 6.79
CA GLN A 417 -9.31 -21.59 7.67
C GLN A 417 -10.70 -21.16 7.20
N PHE A 418 -10.89 -19.87 6.89
CA PHE A 418 -12.15 -19.37 6.33
C PHE A 418 -12.53 -20.05 5.00
N LYS A 419 -11.59 -20.26 4.07
CA LYS A 419 -11.87 -21.02 2.83
C LYS A 419 -12.24 -22.47 3.10
N ARG A 420 -11.58 -23.13 4.05
CA ARG A 420 -11.91 -24.51 4.45
C ARG A 420 -13.30 -24.59 5.07
N GLU A 421 -13.65 -23.65 5.95
CA GLU A 421 -14.98 -23.49 6.52
C GLU A 421 -16.02 -23.30 5.40
N LEU A 422 -15.77 -22.39 4.47
CA LEU A 422 -16.69 -22.07 3.38
C LEU A 422 -16.91 -23.28 2.45
N ARG A 423 -15.85 -24.05 2.14
CA ARG A 423 -15.96 -25.31 1.38
C ARG A 423 -16.77 -26.36 2.15
N LYS A 424 -16.59 -26.46 3.48
CA LYS A 424 -17.41 -27.35 4.32
C LYS A 424 -18.88 -26.93 4.30
N THR A 425 -19.17 -25.63 4.40
CA THR A 425 -20.55 -25.10 4.30
C THR A 425 -21.15 -25.37 2.93
N GLU A 426 -20.41 -25.16 1.85
CA GLU A 426 -20.87 -25.42 0.48
C GLU A 426 -21.15 -26.92 0.25
N LEU A 427 -20.27 -27.81 0.72
CA LEU A 427 -20.50 -29.25 0.70
C LEU A 427 -21.73 -29.63 1.52
N MET A 428 -21.93 -29.01 2.69
CA MET A 428 -23.11 -29.21 3.54
C MET A 428 -24.39 -28.79 2.81
N ILE A 429 -24.43 -27.60 2.19
CA ILE A 429 -25.56 -27.11 1.41
C ILE A 429 -25.86 -28.03 0.24
N ARG A 430 -24.82 -28.48 -0.49
CA ARG A 430 -24.99 -29.40 -1.62
C ARG A 430 -25.55 -30.74 -1.17
N SER A 431 -25.07 -31.28 -0.05
CA SER A 431 -25.59 -32.52 0.53
C SER A 431 -27.04 -32.38 0.99
N PHE A 432 -27.41 -31.23 1.59
CA PHE A 432 -28.78 -30.92 1.99
C PHE A 432 -29.72 -30.79 0.79
N THR A 433 -29.27 -30.11 -0.27
CA THR A 433 -30.03 -29.95 -1.52
C THR A 433 -30.29 -31.30 -2.18
N HIS A 434 -29.26 -32.17 -2.21
CA HIS A 434 -29.39 -33.54 -2.71
C HIS A 434 -30.35 -34.37 -1.86
N MET A 435 -30.32 -34.24 -0.53
CA MET A 435 -31.25 -34.92 0.38
C MET A 435 -32.70 -34.47 0.15
N ILE A 436 -32.94 -33.18 -0.08
CA ILE A 436 -34.27 -32.65 -0.44
C ILE A 436 -34.73 -33.23 -1.79
N ALA A 437 -33.85 -33.30 -2.78
CA ALA A 437 -34.16 -33.88 -4.09
C ALA A 437 -34.55 -35.36 -3.98
N ILE A 438 -33.79 -36.15 -3.22
CA ILE A 438 -34.13 -37.56 -2.93
C ILE A 438 -35.50 -37.65 -2.25
N ARG A 439 -35.73 -36.89 -1.16
CA ARG A 439 -37.03 -36.92 -0.45
C ARG A 439 -38.19 -36.57 -1.36
N ARG A 440 -38.04 -35.61 -2.27
CA ARG A 440 -39.07 -35.27 -3.27
C ARG A 440 -39.31 -36.42 -4.23
N LYS A 441 -38.25 -37.05 -4.75
CA LYS A 441 -38.36 -38.21 -5.64
C LYS A 441 -39.06 -39.39 -4.97
N THR A 442 -38.66 -39.76 -3.75
CA THR A 442 -39.29 -40.85 -3.00
C THR A 442 -40.76 -40.54 -2.66
N LYS A 443 -41.10 -39.26 -2.42
CA LYS A 443 -42.50 -38.85 -2.19
C LYS A 443 -43.34 -38.95 -3.48
N LEU A 444 -42.74 -38.65 -4.64
CA LEU A 444 -43.39 -38.83 -5.94
C LEU A 444 -43.60 -40.31 -6.26
N GLU A 445 -42.57 -41.15 -6.11
CA GLU A 445 -42.67 -42.61 -6.33
C GLU A 445 -43.76 -43.24 -5.46
N LYS A 446 -43.79 -42.92 -4.15
CA LYS A 446 -44.86 -43.38 -3.25
C LYS A 446 -46.26 -42.91 -3.67
N MET A 447 -46.37 -41.74 -4.28
CA MET A 447 -47.63 -41.19 -4.76
C MET A 447 -48.07 -41.88 -6.06
N GLU A 448 -47.15 -42.21 -6.95
CA GLU A 448 -47.40 -43.01 -8.15
C GLU A 448 -47.85 -44.44 -7.81
N ASP A 449 -47.16 -45.11 -6.90
CA ASP A 449 -47.52 -46.44 -6.40
C ASP A 449 -48.95 -46.45 -5.82
N PHE A 450 -49.26 -45.44 -5.00
CA PHE A 450 -50.60 -45.26 -4.42
C PHE A 450 -51.67 -45.07 -5.49
N LEU A 451 -51.42 -44.23 -6.50
CA LEU A 451 -52.35 -44.00 -7.61
C LEU A 451 -52.56 -45.26 -8.46
N GLU A 452 -51.51 -46.05 -8.68
CA GLU A 452 -51.61 -47.31 -9.44
C GLU A 452 -52.41 -48.37 -8.68
N GLU A 453 -52.21 -48.47 -7.36
CA GLU A 453 -52.98 -49.36 -6.49
C GLU A 453 -54.47 -48.96 -6.45
N GLU A 454 -54.75 -47.65 -6.39
CA GLU A 454 -56.13 -47.13 -6.44
C GLU A 454 -56.78 -47.43 -7.79
N LYS A 455 -56.05 -47.25 -8.90
CA LYS A 455 -56.51 -47.59 -10.26
C LYS A 455 -56.83 -49.09 -10.37
N LYS A 456 -55.95 -49.97 -9.86
CA LYS A 456 -56.20 -51.43 -9.81
C LYS A 456 -57.45 -51.77 -8.98
N LYS A 457 -57.65 -51.13 -7.83
CA LYS A 457 -58.86 -51.29 -6.99
C LYS A 457 -60.12 -50.84 -7.74
N ARG A 458 -60.08 -49.72 -8.46
CA ARG A 458 -61.21 -49.23 -9.28
C ARG A 458 -61.52 -50.18 -10.44
N LEU A 459 -60.52 -50.66 -11.18
CA LEU A 459 -60.69 -51.65 -12.26
C LEU A 459 -61.33 -52.95 -11.76
N LYS A 460 -60.86 -53.50 -10.62
CA LYS A 460 -61.48 -54.68 -10.00
C LYS A 460 -62.95 -54.44 -9.63
N LYS A 461 -63.30 -53.25 -9.12
CA LYS A 461 -64.70 -52.87 -8.84
C LYS A 461 -65.54 -52.79 -10.11
N ILE A 462 -65.01 -52.23 -11.20
CA ILE A 462 -65.68 -52.14 -12.50
C ILE A 462 -65.91 -53.54 -13.08
N GLN A 463 -64.88 -54.38 -13.16
CA GLN A 463 -64.98 -55.76 -13.65
C GLN A 463 -65.99 -56.57 -12.82
N LYS A 464 -66.01 -56.40 -11.49
CA LYS A 464 -66.99 -57.05 -10.61
C LYS A 464 -68.42 -56.56 -10.91
N LYS A 465 -68.62 -55.26 -11.16
CA LYS A 465 -69.92 -54.70 -11.60
C LYS A 465 -70.33 -55.22 -12.96
N GLU A 466 -69.43 -55.27 -13.94
CA GLU A 466 -69.70 -55.81 -15.28
C GLU A 466 -70.03 -57.31 -15.24
N ARG A 467 -69.29 -58.10 -14.45
CA ARG A 467 -69.59 -59.52 -14.26
C ARG A 467 -70.97 -59.71 -13.63
N LYS A 468 -71.33 -58.92 -12.61
CA LYS A 468 -72.69 -58.91 -12.06
C LYS A 468 -73.75 -58.52 -13.09
N ARG A 469 -73.48 -57.53 -13.95
CA ARG A 469 -74.39 -57.13 -15.04
C ARG A 469 -74.54 -58.22 -16.10
N LYS A 470 -73.45 -58.87 -16.52
CA LYS A 470 -73.47 -60.01 -17.44
C LYS A 470 -74.24 -61.20 -16.85
N ILE A 471 -74.02 -61.52 -15.58
CA ILE A 471 -74.77 -62.57 -14.88
C ILE A 471 -76.27 -62.21 -14.85
N LYS A 472 -76.64 -60.97 -14.48
CA LYS A 472 -78.05 -60.53 -14.54
C LYS A 472 -78.63 -60.57 -15.96
N ALA A 473 -77.87 -60.20 -16.98
CA ALA A 473 -78.31 -60.26 -18.37
C ALA A 473 -78.51 -61.71 -18.87
N VAL A 474 -77.60 -62.63 -18.49
CA VAL A 474 -77.71 -64.06 -18.78
C VAL A 474 -78.89 -64.69 -18.04
N HIS A 475 -79.09 -64.38 -16.76
CA HIS A 475 -80.29 -64.80 -16.00
C HIS A 475 -81.57 -64.31 -16.69
N LYS A 476 -81.59 -63.06 -17.16
CA LYS A 476 -82.72 -62.49 -17.90
C LYS A 476 -82.96 -63.19 -19.26
N GLN A 477 -81.90 -63.59 -19.97
CA GLN A 477 -82.02 -64.34 -21.25
C GLN A 477 -82.45 -65.80 -21.06
N MET A 478 -82.10 -66.42 -19.93
CA MET A 478 -82.49 -67.80 -19.61
C MET A 478 -83.89 -67.93 -19.00
N GLY A 479 -84.69 -66.85 -18.96
CA GLY A 479 -86.07 -66.90 -18.44
C GLY A 479 -86.17 -67.03 -16.91
N PHE A 480 -85.08 -66.82 -16.17
CA PHE A 480 -85.14 -66.66 -14.72
C PHE A 480 -85.57 -65.22 -14.42
N GLU A 481 -86.89 -64.99 -14.37
CA GLU A 481 -87.43 -63.81 -13.68
C GLU A 481 -87.01 -63.90 -12.20
N GLU A 482 -86.29 -62.89 -11.71
CA GLU A 482 -86.12 -62.69 -10.26
C GLU A 482 -87.54 -62.62 -9.69
N GLY A 483 -87.91 -63.66 -8.93
CA GLY A 483 -89.24 -63.85 -8.39
C GLY A 483 -89.73 -62.60 -7.67
N LYS A 484 -90.96 -62.21 -8.03
CA LYS A 484 -91.88 -61.64 -7.07
C LYS A 484 -92.05 -62.66 -5.94
N GLU A 485 -91.42 -62.44 -4.81
CA GLU A 485 -91.99 -62.90 -3.53
C GLU A 485 -92.86 -61.77 -2.98
N ALA A 486 -94.04 -62.19 -2.54
CA ALA A 486 -94.99 -61.45 -1.75
C ALA A 486 -94.54 -61.42 -0.27
N ASP A 487 -94.99 -60.38 0.42
CA ASP A 487 -94.91 -60.07 1.86
C ASP A 487 -93.54 -59.70 2.48
#